data_AF-A0A847NJT8-F1
#
_entry.id   AF-A0A847NJT8-F1
#
_cell.length_a   1.000
_cell.length_b   1.000
_cell.length_c   1.000
_cell.angle_alpha   90.00
_cell.angle_beta   90.00
_cell.angle_gamma   90.00
#
_symmetry.space_group_name_H-M   'P 1'
#
loop_
_entity.id
_entity.type
_entity.pdbx_description
1 polymer ?
#
loop_
_entity_poly.entity_id
_entity_poly.type
_entity_poly.pdbx_seq_one_letter_code
_entity_poly.pdbx_strand_id
1 'polypeptide(L)' 'MRYRILLKDKVDEKLLREIQAKHGKDIEGINELYELLVLHDCCDSDIPSRIYYVAYTLALENIEIIIVRLN' A
#
# COMPACT_ATOMS: atom_id res chain seq x y z
N MET A 1 -8.29 4.26 -14.47
CA MET A 1 -6.88 4.07 -14.88
C MET A 1 -6.18 3.61 -13.64
N ARG A 2 -5.78 2.34 -13.62
CA ARG A 2 -5.50 1.64 -12.38
C ARG A 2 -4.01 1.68 -12.10
N TYR A 3 -3.66 1.90 -10.85
CA TYR A 3 -2.29 1.84 -10.37
C TYR A 3 -2.17 0.68 -9.39
N ARG A 4 -1.01 0.04 -9.38
CA ARG A 4 -0.71 -1.08 -8.48
C ARG A 4 0.60 -0.85 -7.74
N ILE A 5 0.62 -1.17 -6.45
CA ILE A 5 1.84 -1.35 -5.66
C ILE A 5 2.16 -2.84 -5.61
N LEU A 6 3.43 -3.16 -5.83
CA LEU A 6 4.03 -4.47 -5.57
C LEU A 6 5.12 -4.30 -4.52
N LEU A 7 5.13 -5.16 -3.50
CA LEU A 7 6.25 -5.25 -2.57
C LEU A 7 7.41 -5.95 -3.27
N LYS A 8 8.63 -5.39 -3.18
CA LYS A 8 9.81 -5.98 -3.83
C LYS A 8 10.24 -7.27 -3.16
N ASP A 9 10.15 -7.30 -1.84
CA ASP A 9 10.49 -8.41 -0.97
C ASP A 9 9.32 -8.70 -0.01
N LYS A 10 9.33 -9.88 0.61
CA LYS A 10 8.32 -10.21 1.62
C LYS A 10 8.47 -9.29 2.83
N VAL A 11 7.40 -8.58 3.15
CA VAL A 11 7.32 -7.71 4.34
C VAL A 11 6.66 -8.48 5.48
N ASP A 12 7.12 -8.24 6.71
CA ASP A 12 6.45 -8.77 7.89
C ASP A 12 5.00 -8.25 7.97
N GLU A 13 4.04 -9.16 8.04
CA GLU A 13 2.63 -8.82 8.21
C GLU A 13 2.41 -7.91 9.41
N LYS A 14 3.12 -8.16 10.53
CA LYS A 14 2.98 -7.33 11.74
C LYS A 14 3.34 -5.88 11.45
N LEU A 15 4.40 -5.64 10.69
CA LEU A 15 4.81 -4.29 10.29
C LEU A 15 3.74 -3.64 9.41
N LEU A 16 3.20 -4.36 8.41
CA LEU A 16 2.11 -3.83 7.57
C LEU A 16 0.87 -3.48 8.39
N ARG A 17 0.51 -4.30 9.40
CA ARG A 17 -0.60 -4.05 10.32
C ARG A 17 -0.36 -2.84 11.22
N GLU A 18 0.88 -2.61 11.66
CA GLU A 18 1.25 -1.42 12.44
C GLU A 18 1.12 -0.14 11.61
N ILE A 19 1.60 -0.15 10.36
CA ILE A 19 1.44 0.98 9.43
C ILE A 19 -0.04 1.22 9.13
N GLN A 20 -0.81 0.16 8.86
CA GLN A 20 -2.25 0.22 8.65
C GLN A 20 -2.97 0.84 9.86
N ALA A 21 -2.64 0.42 11.08
CA ALA A 21 -3.27 0.97 12.29
C ALA A 21 -2.99 2.47 12.46
N LYS A 22 -1.80 2.92 12.04
CA LYS A 22 -1.37 4.32 12.10
C LYS A 22 -2.01 5.21 11.03
N HIS A 23 -2.19 4.69 9.81
CA HIS A 23 -2.53 5.50 8.62
C HIS A 23 -3.85 5.11 7.93
N GLY A 24 -4.44 3.96 8.27
CA GLY A 24 -5.58 3.38 7.57
C GLY A 24 -6.85 4.25 7.59
N LYS A 25 -6.93 5.21 8.52
CA LYS A 25 -8.07 6.13 8.67
C LYS A 25 -7.78 7.55 8.18
N ASP A 26 -6.56 7.82 7.72
CA ASP A 26 -6.15 9.17 7.31
C ASP A 26 -6.88 9.61 6.03
N ILE A 27 -7.13 8.66 5.13
CA ILE A 27 -7.87 8.86 3.88
C ILE A 27 -8.80 7.65 3.68
N GLU A 28 -10.04 7.92 3.24
CA GLU A 28 -10.99 6.88 2.86
C GLU A 28 -10.37 5.92 1.83
N GLY A 29 -10.50 4.61 2.03
CA GLY A 29 -10.00 3.59 1.12
C GLY A 29 -8.58 3.09 1.40
N ILE A 30 -7.82 3.73 2.31
CA ILE A 30 -6.45 3.31 2.62
C ILE A 30 -6.42 2.02 3.44
N ASN A 31 -7.36 1.88 4.38
CA ASN A 31 -7.46 0.66 5.19
C ASN A 31 -7.60 -0.59 4.30
N GLU A 32 -8.45 -0.53 3.28
CA GLU A 32 -8.69 -1.61 2.33
C GLU A 32 -7.45 -1.92 1.49
N LEU A 33 -6.66 -0.91 1.12
CA LEU A 33 -5.40 -1.13 0.38
C LEU A 33 -4.36 -1.84 1.24
N TYR A 34 -4.31 -1.55 2.55
CA TYR A 34 -3.43 -2.27 3.47
C TYR A 34 -3.90 -3.72 3.71
N GLU A 35 -5.21 -3.98 3.79
CA GLU A 35 -5.72 -5.37 3.82
C GLU A 35 -5.26 -6.16 2.59
N LEU A 36 -5.33 -5.55 1.40
CA LEU A 36 -4.86 -6.19 0.17
C LEU A 36 -3.35 -6.44 0.20
N LEU A 37 -2.54 -5.48 0.69
CA LEU A 37 -1.10 -5.68 0.85
C LEU A 37 -0.78 -6.85 1.77
N VAL A 38 -1.49 -6.99 2.90
CA VAL A 38 -1.28 -8.09 3.84
C VAL A 38 -1.67 -9.44 3.22
N LEU A 39 -2.77 -9.50 2.46
CA LEU A 39 -3.29 -10.75 1.91
C LEU A 39 -2.58 -11.20 0.62
N HIS A 40 -2.06 -10.26 -0.17
CA HIS A 40 -1.66 -10.51 -1.56
C HIS A 40 -0.29 -9.94 -1.92
N ASP A 41 0.44 -9.34 -0.97
CA ASP A 41 1.70 -8.62 -1.19
C ASP A 41 1.60 -7.52 -2.28
N CYS A 42 0.37 -7.10 -2.60
CA CYS A 42 0.06 -6.07 -3.58
C CYS A 42 -1.29 -5.43 -3.32
N CYS A 43 -1.46 -4.20 -3.80
CA CYS A 43 -2.75 -3.54 -3.81
C CYS A 43 -2.88 -2.65 -5.04
N ASP A 44 -4.11 -2.31 -5.40
CA ASP A 44 -4.36 -1.47 -6.57
C ASP A 44 -5.55 -0.54 -6.36
N SER A 45 -5.56 0.57 -7.11
CA SER A 45 -6.61 1.58 -7.05
C SER A 45 -6.71 2.34 -8.36
N ASP A 46 -7.93 2.72 -8.74
CA ASP A 46 -8.18 3.70 -9.79
C ASP A 46 -8.02 5.15 -9.31
N ILE A 47 -7.77 5.36 -8.00
CA ILE A 47 -7.56 6.67 -7.40
C ILE A 47 -6.05 6.85 -7.13
N PRO A 48 -5.33 7.69 -7.91
CA PRO A 48 -3.88 7.81 -7.79
C PRO A 48 -3.41 8.26 -6.41
N SER A 49 -4.13 9.19 -5.78
CA SER A 49 -3.76 9.72 -4.45
C SER A 49 -3.71 8.63 -3.38
N ARG A 50 -4.59 7.63 -3.45
CA ARG A 50 -4.56 6.49 -2.51
C ARG A 50 -3.30 5.65 -2.68
N ILE A 51 -2.92 5.36 -3.92
CA ILE A 51 -1.71 4.60 -4.22
C ILE A 51 -0.46 5.36 -3.80
N TYR A 52 -0.35 6.64 -4.13
CA TYR A 52 0.82 7.42 -3.73
C TYR A 52 0.90 7.63 -2.21
N TYR A 53 -0.24 7.68 -1.51
CA TYR A 53 -0.25 7.76 -0.06
C TYR A 53 0.21 6.45 0.61
N VAL A 54 -0.25 5.28 0.11
CA VAL A 54 0.27 3.98 0.58
C VAL A 54 1.76 3.85 0.27
N ALA A 55 2.18 4.25 -0.94
CA ALA A 55 3.59 4.24 -1.33
C ALA A 55 4.45 5.11 -0.39
N TYR A 56 3.98 6.31 -0.06
CA TYR A 56 4.64 7.22 0.88
C TYR A 56 4.78 6.58 2.27
N THR A 57 3.71 5.99 2.81
CA THR A 57 3.71 5.39 4.15
C THR A 57 4.58 4.14 4.25
N LEU A 58 4.65 3.32 3.20
CA LEU A 58 5.61 2.20 3.11
C LEU A 58 7.06 2.70 3.03
N ALA A 59 7.31 3.75 2.25
CA ALA A 59 8.65 4.32 2.10
C ALA A 59 9.20 4.94 3.40
N LEU A 60 8.34 5.49 4.26
CA LEU A 60 8.73 5.98 5.59
C LEU A 60 9.35 4.88 6.48
N GLU A 61 8.92 3.64 6.29
CA GLU A 61 9.44 2.46 7.01
C GLU A 61 10.55 1.74 6.21
N ASN A 62 11.11 2.39 5.18
CA ASN A 62 12.15 1.86 4.29
C ASN A 62 11.75 0.58 3.52
N ILE A 63 10.45 0.40 3.25
CA ILE A 63 9.96 -0.72 2.44
C ILE A 63 10.12 -0.38 0.96
N GLU A 64 10.89 -1.20 0.23
CA GLU A 64 11.03 -1.06 -1.22
C GLU A 64 9.77 -1.53 -1.96
N ILE A 65 9.30 -0.69 -2.88
CA ILE A 65 8.05 -0.91 -3.64
C ILE A 65 8.24 -0.61 -5.12
N ILE A 66 7.39 -1.23 -5.94
CA ILE A 66 7.27 -0.95 -7.37
C ILE A 66 5.85 -0.43 -7.62
N ILE A 67 5.73 0.71 -8.31
CA ILE A 67 4.44 1.25 -8.75
C ILE A 67 4.28 1.01 -10.24
N VAL A 68 3.19 0.35 -10.61
CA VAL A 68 2.85 0.04 -12.00
C VAL A 68 1.57 0.77 -12.40
N ARG A 69 1.57 1.39 -13.58
CA ARG A 69 0.37 1.92 -14.22
C ARG A 69 -0.20 0.85 -15.15
N LEU A 70 -1.44 0.45 -14.89
CA LEU A 70 -2.17 -0.53 -15.68
C LEU A 70 -3.10 0.22 -16.66
N ASN A 71 -3.02 -0.18 -17.93
CA ASN A 71 -3.88 0.35 -19.01
C ASN A 71 -5.26 -0.30 -18.98
#